data_AF-A0A314YA72-F1
#
_entry.id   AF-A0A314YA72-F1
#
_cell.length_a   1.000
_cell.length_b   1.000
_cell.length_c   1.000
_cell.angle_alpha   90.00
_cell.angle_beta   90.00
_cell.angle_gamma   90.00
#
_symmetry.space_group_name_H-M   'P 1'
#
loop_
_entity.id
_entity.type
_entity.pdbx_description
1 polymer ?
#
loop_
_entity_poly.entity_id
_entity_poly.type
_entity_poly.pdbx_seq_one_letter_code
_entity_poly.pdbx_strand_id
1 'polypeptide(L)'
;MPEEAHKVVEAKVKYGMELSKITCSMLIDGYCFRGKMDKAKKVIDLMVIKDHAPDIASCYKALVNGYMQAKRIGEALRLVEEMIEHGVMPDLETLKALRGL
;
A
#
# COMPACT_ATOMS: atom_id res chain seq x y z
N MET A 1 -0.23 26.40 1.44
CA MET A 1 0.48 26.06 2.68
C MET A 1 0.42 24.54 2.84
N PRO A 2 1.49 23.79 2.51
CA PRO A 2 1.51 22.31 2.49
C PRO A 2 2.02 21.66 3.79
N GLU A 3 2.25 22.41 4.86
CA GLU A 3 2.91 21.93 6.08
C GLU A 3 1.98 21.18 7.05
N GLU A 4 0.69 21.50 7.09
CA GLU A 4 -0.29 20.77 7.94
C GLU A 4 -0.44 19.29 7.59
N ALA A 5 -0.15 18.89 6.35
CA ALA A 5 -0.31 17.51 5.92
C ALA A 5 0.81 16.58 6.44
N HIS A 6 1.98 17.12 6.81
CA HIS A 6 3.09 16.33 7.38
C HIS A 6 2.96 16.17 8.89
N LYS A 7 2.41 17.17 9.60
CA LYS A 7 2.15 17.07 11.05
C LYS A 7 1.16 15.98 11.43
N VAL A 8 0.17 15.67 10.58
CA VAL A 8 -0.79 14.58 10.86
C VAL A 8 -0.13 13.20 10.77
N VAL A 9 0.97 13.06 10.02
CA VAL A 9 1.69 11.79 9.92
C VAL A 9 2.62 11.60 11.12
N GLU A 10 3.30 12.65 11.58
CA GLU A 10 4.20 12.56 12.74
C GLU A 10 3.46 12.53 14.09
N ALA A 11 2.30 13.21 14.21
CA ALA A 11 1.51 13.20 15.45
C ALA A 11 0.80 11.86 15.73
N LYS A 12 0.81 10.90 14.79
CA LYS A 12 0.21 9.56 14.97
C LYS A 12 1.16 8.51 15.52
N VAL A 13 2.44 8.84 15.74
CA VAL A 13 3.41 7.91 16.36
C VAL A 13 3.29 7.92 17.90
N LYS A 14 2.73 8.98 18.49
CA LYS A 14 2.77 9.21 19.95
C LYS A 14 1.64 8.56 20.76
N TYR A 15 0.54 8.19 20.12
CA TYR A 15 -0.50 7.39 20.77
C TYR A 15 -0.59 6.10 19.98
N GLY A 16 -0.41 4.96 20.65
CA GLY A 16 -0.51 3.62 20.09
C GLY A 16 -1.90 3.36 19.52
N MET A 17 -2.22 4.01 18.41
CA MET A 17 -3.27 3.60 17.51
C MET A 17 -2.81 2.23 17.03
N GLU A 18 -3.49 1.20 17.50
CA GLU A 18 -3.82 0.08 16.63
C GLU A 18 -4.11 0.69 15.26
N LEU A 19 -3.18 0.51 14.33
CA LEU A 19 -3.42 0.74 12.92
C LEU A 19 -4.41 -0.36 12.52
N SER A 20 -5.65 -0.25 12.99
CA SER A 20 -6.68 -1.24 12.78
C SER A 20 -6.81 -1.41 11.28
N LYS A 21 -6.88 -2.65 10.84
CA LYS A 21 -7.15 -3.13 9.46
C LYS A 21 -7.86 -2.10 8.56
N ILE A 22 -8.94 -1.52 9.08
CA ILE A 22 -9.81 -0.56 8.39
C ILE A 22 -9.09 0.75 8.06
N THR A 23 -8.29 1.29 8.98
CA THR A 23 -7.60 2.58 8.81
C THR A 23 -6.55 2.52 7.71
N CYS A 24 -5.76 1.44 7.64
CA CYS A 24 -4.72 1.29 6.61
C CYS A 24 -5.31 1.07 5.22
N SER A 25 -6.29 0.17 5.11
CA SER A 25 -6.98 -0.08 3.84
C SER A 25 -7.65 1.20 3.31
N MET A 26 -8.39 1.92 4.16
CA MET A 26 -9.03 3.19 3.77
C MET A 26 -8.03 4.25 3.33
N LEU A 27 -6.86 4.34 3.98
CA LEU A 27 -5.82 5.28 3.59
C LEU A 27 -5.23 4.92 2.22
N ILE A 28 -4.93 3.64 2.00
CA ILE A 28 -4.39 3.15 0.72
C ILE A 28 -5.40 3.39 -0.40
N ASP A 29 -6.66 2.98 -0.21
CA ASP A 29 -7.73 3.18 -1.20
C ASP A 29 -7.92 4.67 -1.49
N GLY A 30 -7.97 5.51 -0.44
CA GLY A 30 -8.11 6.96 -0.58
C GLY A 30 -6.93 7.62 -1.29
N TYR A 31 -5.70 7.12 -1.10
CA TYR A 31 -4.53 7.59 -1.82
C TYR A 31 -4.51 7.11 -3.27
N CYS A 32 -4.83 5.84 -3.53
CA CYS A 32 -4.95 5.28 -4.88
C CYS A 32 -6.01 6.01 -5.71
N PHE A 33 -7.19 6.25 -5.15
CA PHE A 33 -8.26 7.01 -5.80
C PHE A 33 -7.83 8.42 -6.20
N ARG A 34 -6.93 9.04 -5.43
CA ARG A 34 -6.39 10.38 -5.70
C ARG A 34 -5.12 10.37 -6.56
N GLY A 35 -4.72 9.22 -7.10
CA GLY A 35 -3.48 9.07 -7.87
C GLY A 35 -2.19 9.25 -7.05
N LYS A 36 -2.28 9.14 -5.71
CA LYS A 36 -1.17 9.39 -4.76
C LYS A 36 -0.52 8.08 -4.31
N MET A 37 -0.15 7.22 -5.26
CA MET A 37 0.37 5.88 -4.98
C MET A 37 1.65 5.90 -4.13
N ASP A 38 2.52 6.90 -4.28
CA ASP A 38 3.73 7.02 -3.46
C ASP A 38 3.41 7.23 -1.96
N LYS A 39 2.25 7.85 -1.64
CA LYS A 39 1.77 7.97 -0.26
C LYS A 39 1.16 6.66 0.23
N ALA A 40 0.45 5.93 -0.63
CA ALA A 40 -0.04 4.60 -0.31
C ALA A 40 1.10 3.61 -0.03
N LYS A 41 2.21 3.69 -0.78
CA LYS A 41 3.40 2.86 -0.54
C LYS A 41 3.99 3.08 0.86
N LYS A 42 4.10 4.34 1.30
CA LYS A 42 4.57 4.65 2.67
C LYS A 42 3.69 4.03 3.75
N VAL A 43 2.39 3.86 3.51
CA VAL A 43 1.50 3.16 4.46
C VAL A 43 1.86 1.67 4.51
N ILE A 44 2.10 1.03 3.36
CA ILE A 44 2.56 -0.37 3.31
C ILE A 44 3.91 -0.52 4.01
N ASP A 45 4.89 0.35 3.76
CA ASP A 45 6.21 0.30 4.42
C ASP A 45 6.09 0.32 5.94
N LEU A 46 5.21 1.20 6.47
CA LEU A 46 4.94 1.30 7.89
C LEU A 46 4.25 0.04 8.45
N MET A 47 3.44 -0.66 7.64
CA MET A 47 2.80 -1.92 8.04
C MET A 47 3.81 -3.06 8.09
N VAL A 48 4.73 -3.14 7.12
CA VAL A 48 5.83 -4.13 7.10
C VAL A 48 6.73 -3.95 8.31
N ILE A 49 7.19 -2.73 8.59
CA ILE A 49 8.11 -2.44 9.72
C ILE A 49 7.49 -2.84 11.07
N LYS A 50 6.17 -2.76 11.20
CA LYS A 50 5.47 -3.05 12.45
C LYS A 50 5.14 -4.53 12.65
N ASP A 51 5.39 -5.39 11.66
CA ASP A 51 5.21 -6.86 11.69
C ASP A 51 3.85 -7.35 12.24
N HIS A 52 2.83 -6.48 12.23
CA HIS A 52 1.52 -6.68 12.87
C HIS A 52 0.40 -6.08 12.02
N ALA A 53 0.22 -6.60 10.81
CA ALA A 53 -0.85 -6.18 9.93
C ALA A 53 -1.65 -7.40 9.42
N PRO A 54 -2.79 -7.75 10.04
CA PRO A 54 -3.61 -8.90 9.63
C PRO A 54 -4.18 -8.84 8.20
N ASP A 55 -3.87 -7.81 7.39
CA ASP A 55 -4.43 -7.60 6.05
C ASP A 55 -3.46 -6.93 5.06
N ILE A 56 -2.16 -7.11 5.29
CA ILE A 56 -1.15 -6.54 4.40
C ILE A 56 -1.33 -7.02 2.94
N ALA A 57 -1.84 -8.25 2.75
CA ALA A 57 -2.17 -8.79 1.42
C ALA A 57 -3.20 -7.95 0.66
N SER A 58 -4.30 -7.55 1.30
CA SER A 58 -5.32 -6.71 0.68
C SER A 58 -4.78 -5.30 0.36
N CYS A 59 -3.89 -4.80 1.21
CA CYS A 59 -3.23 -3.51 1.02
C CYS A 59 -2.29 -3.51 -0.19
N TYR A 60 -1.48 -4.56 -0.34
CA TYR A 60 -0.66 -4.78 -1.54
C TYR A 60 -1.52 -4.84 -2.79
N LYS A 61 -2.60 -5.65 -2.79
CA LYS A 61 -3.53 -5.78 -3.92
C LYS A 61 -4.12 -4.43 -4.34
N ALA A 62 -4.60 -3.62 -3.39
CA ALA A 62 -5.17 -2.31 -3.68
C ALA A 62 -4.15 -1.38 -4.36
N LEU A 63 -2.90 -1.39 -3.91
CA LEU A 63 -1.86 -0.55 -4.49
C LEU A 63 -1.35 -1.07 -5.84
N VAL A 64 -1.21 -2.38 -6.03
CA VAL A 64 -0.91 -2.99 -7.34
C VAL A 64 -1.96 -2.57 -8.36
N ASN A 65 -3.25 -2.69 -8.02
CA ASN A 65 -4.34 -2.25 -8.87
C ASN A 65 -4.27 -0.75 -9.18
N GLY A 66 -3.94 0.09 -8.17
CA GLY A 66 -3.73 1.52 -8.36
C GLY A 66 -2.61 1.82 -9.38
N TYR A 67 -1.48 1.12 -9.29
CA TYR A 67 -0.39 1.26 -10.25
C TYR A 67 -0.77 0.80 -11.66
N MET A 68 -1.47 -0.33 -11.79
CA MET A 68 -1.96 -0.83 -13.07
C MET A 68 -2.91 0.15 -13.75
N GLN A 69 -3.89 0.69 -13.01
CA GLN A 69 -4.83 1.68 -13.52
C GLN A 69 -4.13 2.97 -13.97
N ALA A 70 -3.07 3.35 -13.25
CA ALA A 70 -2.22 4.48 -13.61
C ALA A 70 -1.20 4.18 -14.73
N LYS A 71 -1.24 2.97 -15.34
CA LYS A 71 -0.27 2.49 -16.34
C LYS A 71 1.19 2.51 -15.86
N ARG A 72 1.43 2.50 -14.55
CA ARG A 72 2.76 2.44 -13.91
C ARG A 72 3.17 0.97 -13.70
N ILE A 73 3.30 0.24 -14.79
CA ILE A 73 3.47 -1.23 -14.77
C ILE A 73 4.75 -1.68 -14.04
N GLY A 74 5.88 -1.00 -14.26
CA GLY A 74 7.14 -1.36 -13.59
C GLY A 74 7.06 -1.26 -12.06
N GLU A 75 6.26 -0.32 -11.56
CA GLU A 75 6.04 -0.14 -10.12
C GLU A 75 5.09 -1.21 -9.56
N ALA A 76 4.09 -1.62 -10.35
CA ALA A 76 3.24 -2.76 -10.00
C ALA A 76 4.05 -4.07 -9.90
N LEU A 77 4.98 -4.31 -10.83
CA LEU A 77 5.86 -5.47 -10.81
C LEU A 77 6.73 -5.51 -9.54
N ARG A 78 7.45 -4.42 -9.26
CA ARG A 78 8.29 -4.29 -8.06
C ARG A 78 7.50 -4.52 -6.78
N LEU A 79 6.27 -4.01 -6.73
CA LEU A 79 5.41 -4.18 -5.56
C LEU A 79 4.98 -5.64 -5.37
N VAL A 80 4.82 -6.41 -6.45
CA VAL A 80 4.52 -7.85 -6.38
C VAL A 80 5.74 -8.66 -5.97
N GLU A 81 6.94 -8.28 -6.42
CA GLU A 81 8.19 -8.88 -5.94
C GLU A 81 8.35 -8.68 -4.43
N GLU A 82 8.15 -7.45 -3.95
CA GLU A 82 8.17 -7.12 -2.52
C GLU A 82 7.13 -7.91 -1.71
N MET A 83 5.92 -8.07 -2.26
CA MET A 83 4.85 -8.87 -1.64
C MET A 83 5.32 -10.32 -1.40
N ILE A 84 5.98 -10.93 -2.39
CA ILE A 84 6.55 -12.29 -2.29
C ILE A 84 7.70 -12.34 -1.27
N GLU A 85 8.58 -11.34 -1.26
CA GLU A 85 9.69 -11.24 -0.30
C GLU A 85 9.20 -11.17 1.14
N HIS A 86 8.03 -10.55 1.37
CA HIS A 86 7.37 -10.52 2.67
C HIS A 86 6.46 -11.74 2.96
N GLY A 87 6.55 -12.79 2.15
CA GLY A 87 5.79 -14.03 2.35
C GLY A 87 4.29 -13.91 2.03
N VAL A 88 3.90 -12.87 1.31
CA VAL A 88 2.52 -12.61 0.92
C VAL A 88 2.32 -13.05 -0.54
N MET A 89 1.39 -13.98 -0.80
CA MET A 89 1.19 -14.47 -2.16
C MET A 89 0.33 -13.52 -3.00
N PRO A 90 0.79 -13.07 -4.19
CA PRO A 90 -0.03 -12.34 -5.13
C PRO A 90 -1.16 -13.23 -5.66
N ASP A 91 -2.33 -12.63 -5.90
CA ASP A 91 -3.46 -13.38 -6.42
C ASP A 91 -3.35 -13.68 -7.92
N LEU A 92 -4.21 -14.57 -8.40
CA LEU A 92 -4.19 -15.03 -9.79
C LEU A 92 -4.45 -13.88 -10.78
N GLU A 93 -5.24 -12.88 -10.42
CA GLU A 93 -5.52 -11.73 -11.28
C GLU A 93 -4.28 -10.85 -11.44
N THR A 94 -3.59 -10.56 -10.34
CA THR A 94 -2.32 -9.84 -10.31
C THR A 94 -1.26 -10.56 -11.14
N LEU A 95 -1.09 -11.87 -10.95
CA LEU A 95 -0.13 -12.67 -11.71
C LEU A 95 -0.46 -12.74 -13.21
N LYS A 96 -1.74 -12.87 -13.57
CA LYS A 96 -2.18 -12.88 -14.98
C LYS A 96 -1.93 -11.53 -15.65
N ALA A 97 -2.24 -10.44 -14.95
CA ALA A 97 -2.01 -9.09 -15.46
C ALA A 97 -0.53 -8.83 -15.74
N LEU A 98 0.36 -9.34 -14.90
CA LEU A 98 1.80 -9.18 -15.05
C LEU A 98 2.43 -10.12 -16.09
N ARG A 99 1.89 -11.32 -16.27
CA ARG A 99 2.36 -12.28 -17.31
C ARG A 99 1.90 -11.93 -18.73
N GLY A 100 0.90 -11.08 -18.88
CA GLY A 100 0.34 -10.66 -20.18
C GLY A 100 0.97 -9.39 -20.78
N LEU A 101 2.03 -8.86 -20.15
CA LEU A 101 2.77 -7.66 -20.55
C LEU A 101 4.07 -8.01 -21.28
#